data_AF-A0A0B4X7A2-F1
#
_entry.id   AF-A0A0B4X7A2-F1
#
_cell.length_a   1.000
_cell.length_b   1.000
_cell.length_c   1.000
_cell.angle_alpha   90.00
_cell.angle_beta   90.00
_cell.angle_gamma   90.00
#
_symmetry.space_group_name_H-M   'P 1'
#
loop_
_entity.id
_entity.type
_entity.pdbx_description
1 polymer ?
#
loop_
_entity_poly.entity_id
_entity_poly.type
_entity_poly.pdbx_seq_one_letter_code
_entity_poly.pdbx_strand_id
1 'polypeptide(L)'
;MYDWFPDKEIIFAPTGLWPIEFDINWKWRILSDRRAEVMAWQYKGLPQLKNFCASNNIPFHYVEDGFIRSVSLGALQIPPMSLAFDRQDMYFNANGPTDLEAILSTFDFDGNADLMRRAQALIEQLLSAGLSKYNSSADAQIEEIYGPKTRKRILVIGQVERDASIAYGSREKHSNNDLVRLAYRENPGAQIIYKPHPEVLQGTAEAMSDPNSVRGICTVLEQDISLASSFRTIDHVYTITSLAGFEALLRGLKVTTLGCPFYSGWGLTDDRQPTDRRKRKLTVEQLFAGAYVLYPKYFDPVAKEYIDIERAIELLGKMRAAYVSPNSEISAFNPSHAITPATEE
;
A
#
# COMPACT_ATOMS: atom_id res chain seq x y z
N MET A 1 18.29 0.77 1.30
CA MET A 1 18.56 1.66 0.16
C MET A 1 19.96 1.46 -0.41
N TYR A 2 21.04 1.32 0.39
CA TYR A 2 22.37 1.04 -0.17
C TYR A 2 22.36 -0.16 -1.13
N ASP A 3 21.79 -1.30 -0.72
CA ASP A 3 21.74 -2.51 -1.55
C ASP A 3 20.88 -2.34 -2.82
N TRP A 4 19.92 -1.41 -2.83
CA TRP A 4 19.08 -1.14 -4.02
C TRP A 4 19.86 -0.44 -5.13
N PHE A 5 20.97 0.22 -4.80
CA PHE A 5 21.75 1.00 -5.74
C PHE A 5 23.24 0.69 -5.57
N PRO A 6 23.67 -0.54 -5.91
CA PRO A 6 25.05 -0.98 -5.70
C PRO A 6 26.08 -0.12 -6.47
N ASP A 7 25.65 0.46 -7.59
CA ASP A 7 26.50 1.29 -8.46
C ASP A 7 26.46 2.79 -8.12
N LYS A 8 25.84 3.17 -6.98
CA LYS A 8 25.67 4.57 -6.56
C LYS A 8 26.21 4.79 -5.16
N GLU A 9 26.85 5.95 -4.96
CA GLU A 9 27.08 6.46 -3.61
C GLU A 9 25.77 7.04 -3.07
N ILE A 10 25.21 6.40 -2.04
CA ILE A 10 23.97 6.87 -1.40
C ILE A 10 24.31 7.77 -0.22
N ILE A 11 23.78 9.00 -0.28
CA ILE A 11 23.97 10.01 0.75
C ILE A 11 22.59 10.34 1.34
N PHE A 12 22.42 10.09 2.63
CA PHE A 12 21.19 10.43 3.34
C PHE A 12 21.26 11.85 3.91
N ALA A 13 20.25 12.65 3.60
CA ALA A 13 20.01 13.89 4.32
C ALA A 13 19.36 13.61 5.69
N PRO A 14 19.59 14.45 6.70
CA PRO A 14 18.94 14.31 7.99
C PRO A 14 17.42 14.40 7.86
N THR A 15 16.72 13.66 8.71
CA THR A 15 15.25 13.69 8.77
C THR A 15 14.78 15.07 9.22
N GLY A 16 13.80 15.64 8.52
CA GLY A 16 13.27 16.96 8.87
C GLY A 16 14.22 18.11 8.54
N LEU A 17 15.07 17.96 7.51
CA LEU A 17 15.97 19.00 7.00
C LEU A 17 15.29 20.38 6.87
N TRP A 18 15.87 21.42 7.49
CA TRP A 18 15.32 22.77 7.40
C TRP A 18 15.70 23.44 6.07
N PRO A 19 14.89 24.37 5.55
CA PRO A 19 15.20 25.07 4.29
C PRO A 19 16.59 25.70 4.27
N ILE A 20 17.02 26.31 5.38
CA ILE A 20 18.33 26.96 5.47
C ILE A 20 19.49 25.95 5.46
N GLU A 21 19.33 24.79 6.10
CA GLU A 21 20.33 23.73 6.09
C GLU A 21 20.50 23.14 4.68
N PHE A 22 19.39 23.03 3.94
CA PHE A 22 19.44 22.64 2.54
C PHE A 22 20.23 23.64 1.70
N ASP A 23 19.95 24.94 1.82
CA ASP A 23 20.65 25.97 1.04
C ASP A 23 22.14 26.03 1.36
N ILE A 24 22.54 25.84 2.63
CA ILE A 24 23.94 25.90 3.06
C ILE A 24 24.69 24.61 2.70
N ASN A 25 24.14 23.44 3.03
CA ASN A 25 24.90 22.18 3.03
C ASN A 25 24.63 21.27 1.83
N TRP A 26 23.43 21.35 1.24
CA TRP A 26 22.98 20.34 0.26
C TRP A 26 22.90 20.88 -1.16
N LYS A 27 22.40 22.10 -1.33
CA LYS A 27 22.18 22.73 -2.63
C LYS A 27 23.44 22.74 -3.49
N TRP A 28 24.56 23.23 -2.95
CA TRP A 28 25.84 23.26 -3.67
C TRP A 28 26.39 21.88 -3.98
N ARG A 29 26.22 20.91 -3.06
CA ARG A 29 26.65 19.53 -3.27
C ARG A 29 25.89 18.85 -4.39
N ILE A 30 24.58 19.09 -4.48
CA ILE A 30 23.75 18.54 -5.56
C ILE A 30 24.10 19.21 -6.89
N LEU A 31 24.28 20.53 -6.91
CA LEU A 31 24.59 21.27 -8.15
C LEU A 31 25.99 21.00 -8.70
N SER A 32 26.94 20.60 -7.84
CA SER A 32 28.34 20.38 -8.26
C SER A 32 28.59 19.02 -8.90
N ASP A 33 27.76 17.99 -8.62
CA ASP A 33 27.86 16.67 -9.28
C ASP A 33 26.78 16.52 -10.37
N ARG A 34 27.22 16.47 -11.63
CA ARG A 34 26.33 16.29 -12.79
C ARG A 34 25.62 14.93 -12.83
N ARG A 35 26.04 13.98 -11.99
CA ARG A 35 25.44 12.64 -11.85
C ARG A 35 24.46 12.58 -10.68
N ALA A 36 24.25 13.69 -9.96
CA ALA A 36 23.37 13.73 -8.81
C ALA A 36 21.93 13.37 -9.21
N GLU A 37 21.32 12.52 -8.40
CA GLU A 37 19.90 12.18 -8.45
C GLU A 37 19.34 12.37 -7.04
N VAL A 38 18.13 12.93 -6.96
CA VAL A 38 17.49 13.24 -5.68
C VAL A 38 16.27 12.35 -5.49
N MET A 39 16.17 11.78 -4.30
CA MET A 39 15.02 10.95 -3.91
C MET A 39 14.43 11.47 -2.61
N ALA A 40 13.10 11.45 -2.50
CA ALA A 40 12.39 11.76 -1.27
C ALA A 40 11.42 10.63 -0.92
N TRP A 41 11.45 10.14 0.32
CA TRP A 41 10.48 9.16 0.78
C TRP A 41 9.13 9.86 1.00
N GLN A 42 8.12 9.54 0.18
CA GLN A 42 6.86 10.28 0.15
C GLN A 42 7.11 11.81 0.12
N TYR A 43 6.30 12.58 0.83
CA TYR A 43 6.45 14.02 1.00
C TYR A 43 7.31 14.42 2.20
N LYS A 44 8.21 13.55 2.69
CA LYS A 44 9.10 13.87 3.83
C LYS A 44 10.26 14.80 3.47
N GLY A 45 10.49 15.06 2.18
CA GLY A 45 11.46 16.04 1.71
C GLY A 45 10.95 17.48 1.80
N LEU A 46 11.85 18.45 1.57
CA LEU A 46 11.46 19.86 1.51
C LEU A 46 10.43 20.11 0.39
N PRO A 47 9.38 20.91 0.63
CA PRO A 47 8.34 21.18 -0.37
C PRO A 47 8.89 21.72 -1.71
N GLN A 48 9.94 22.54 -1.64
CA GLN A 48 10.60 23.11 -2.82
C GLN A 48 11.55 22.16 -3.54
N LEU A 49 11.86 20.97 -3.00
CA LEU A 49 12.93 20.11 -3.50
C LEU A 49 12.68 19.63 -4.94
N LYS A 50 11.45 19.22 -5.25
CA LYS A 50 11.06 18.79 -6.60
C LYS A 50 11.20 19.93 -7.61
N ASN A 51 10.72 21.13 -7.27
CA ASN A 51 10.83 22.33 -8.12
C ASN A 51 12.29 22.77 -8.31
N PHE A 52 13.09 22.68 -7.25
CA PHE A 52 14.53 22.93 -7.31
C PHE A 52 15.21 21.96 -8.29
N CYS A 53 14.94 20.66 -8.19
CA CYS A 53 15.51 19.66 -9.09
C CYS A 53 15.08 19.89 -10.54
N ALA A 54 13.79 20.16 -10.77
CA ALA A 54 13.26 20.45 -12.09
C ALA A 54 13.92 21.68 -12.74
N SER A 55 14.08 22.78 -11.97
CA SER A 55 14.68 24.02 -12.48
C SER A 55 16.17 23.88 -12.83
N ASN A 56 16.84 22.86 -12.31
CA ASN A 56 18.27 22.61 -12.51
C ASN A 56 18.54 21.33 -13.33
N ASN A 57 17.51 20.73 -13.94
CA ASN A 57 17.61 19.48 -14.71
C ASN A 57 18.22 18.30 -13.93
N ILE A 58 17.92 18.21 -12.63
CA ILE A 58 18.34 17.11 -11.76
C ILE A 58 17.22 16.07 -11.70
N PRO A 59 17.48 14.77 -11.93
CA PRO A 59 16.48 13.73 -11.75
C PRO A 59 15.94 13.70 -10.32
N PHE A 60 14.62 13.72 -10.18
CA PHE A 60 13.92 13.64 -8.90
C PHE A 60 12.92 12.49 -8.92
N HIS A 61 12.90 11.71 -7.84
CA HIS A 61 11.90 10.66 -7.63
C HIS A 61 11.33 10.74 -6.21
N TYR A 62 10.02 10.62 -6.08
CA TYR A 62 9.44 10.14 -4.85
C TYR A 62 9.62 8.63 -4.73
N VAL A 63 9.84 8.14 -3.51
CA VAL A 63 10.02 6.73 -3.19
C VAL A 63 8.97 6.30 -2.18
N GLU A 64 8.42 5.11 -2.39
CA GLU A 64 7.47 4.46 -1.50
C GLU A 64 7.66 2.95 -1.49
N ASP A 65 7.17 2.30 -0.43
CA ASP A 65 6.95 0.86 -0.47
C ASP A 65 6.03 0.48 -1.65
N GLY A 66 6.44 -0.53 -2.42
CA GLY A 66 5.55 -1.14 -3.40
C GLY A 66 4.40 -1.90 -2.73
N PHE A 67 3.49 -2.43 -3.55
CA PHE A 67 2.26 -3.03 -3.04
C PHE A 67 2.45 -4.42 -2.40
N ILE A 68 3.61 -5.04 -2.61
CA ILE A 68 4.04 -6.29 -1.97
C ILE A 68 5.31 -6.00 -1.15
N ARG A 69 5.18 -5.89 0.17
CA ARG A 69 6.26 -5.35 1.01
C ARG A 69 7.07 -6.42 1.74
N SER A 70 6.45 -7.11 2.70
CA SER A 70 7.17 -7.98 3.65
C SER A 70 6.22 -8.91 4.44
N VAL A 71 6.79 -9.90 5.15
CA VAL A 71 6.03 -10.80 6.05
C VAL A 71 5.68 -10.17 7.39
N SER A 72 6.37 -9.11 7.81
CA SER A 72 6.02 -8.35 9.03
C SER A 72 5.82 -6.86 8.74
N LEU A 73 5.06 -6.19 9.60
CA LEU A 73 5.03 -4.72 9.72
C LEU A 73 6.46 -4.22 9.93
N GLY A 74 6.76 -2.98 9.51
CA GLY A 74 8.10 -2.38 9.56
C GLY A 74 8.81 -2.36 10.93
N ALA A 75 8.18 -2.86 12.00
CA ALA A 75 8.72 -3.01 13.34
C ALA A 75 9.92 -3.97 13.43
N LEU A 76 10.05 -4.98 12.55
CA LEU A 76 11.21 -5.87 12.51
C LEU A 76 12.36 -5.37 11.61
N GLN A 77 12.27 -4.13 11.09
CA GLN A 77 13.25 -3.54 10.17
C GLN A 77 13.58 -4.40 8.93
N ILE A 78 12.67 -5.29 8.51
CA ILE A 78 12.86 -6.09 7.30
C ILE A 78 12.81 -5.13 6.10
N PRO A 79 13.86 -5.11 5.25
CA PRO A 79 13.88 -4.27 4.06
C PRO A 79 12.66 -4.57 3.16
N PRO A 80 12.06 -3.54 2.53
CA PRO A 80 10.97 -3.77 1.61
C PRO A 80 11.47 -4.58 0.42
N MET A 81 10.68 -5.56 -0.01
CA MET A 81 11.00 -6.37 -1.19
C MET A 81 10.55 -5.70 -2.49
N SER A 82 9.72 -4.66 -2.42
CA SER A 82 9.39 -3.82 -3.56
C SER A 82 9.36 -2.33 -3.20
N LEU A 83 9.78 -1.49 -4.15
CA LEU A 83 9.71 -0.03 -4.06
C LEU A 83 9.10 0.55 -5.34
N ALA A 84 8.32 1.61 -5.18
CA ALA A 84 7.86 2.47 -6.26
C ALA A 84 8.75 3.72 -6.35
N PHE A 85 9.00 4.17 -7.58
CA PHE A 85 9.82 5.35 -7.88
C PHE A 85 9.04 6.28 -8.82
N ASP A 86 8.39 7.31 -8.28
CA ASP A 86 7.56 8.24 -9.05
C ASP A 86 8.31 9.54 -9.38
N ARG A 87 8.35 9.91 -10.66
CA ARG A 87 8.85 11.19 -11.15
C ARG A 87 7.78 12.27 -11.10
N GLN A 88 6.54 11.90 -11.44
CA GLN A 88 5.40 12.83 -11.41
C GLN A 88 4.93 13.07 -9.99
N ASP A 89 4.27 12.11 -9.36
CA ASP A 89 3.76 12.26 -7.99
C ASP A 89 3.38 10.88 -7.46
N MET A 90 3.16 10.79 -6.15
CA MET A 90 2.89 9.51 -5.48
C MET A 90 1.59 8.87 -5.99
N TYR A 91 1.58 7.55 -6.23
CA TYR A 91 0.40 6.83 -6.75
C TYR A 91 -0.92 7.09 -6.01
N PHE A 92 -0.88 7.42 -4.71
CA PHE A 92 -2.06 7.70 -3.89
C PHE A 92 -2.53 9.16 -3.96
N ASN A 93 -1.82 10.04 -4.66
CA ASN A 93 -2.16 11.44 -4.82
C ASN A 93 -3.16 11.63 -5.97
N ALA A 94 -4.42 11.91 -5.63
CA ALA A 94 -5.47 12.13 -6.60
C ALA A 94 -5.49 13.57 -7.15
N ASN A 95 -4.71 14.50 -6.58
CA ASN A 95 -4.75 15.91 -6.97
C ASN A 95 -4.08 16.20 -8.32
N GLY A 96 -3.21 15.30 -8.79
CA GLY A 96 -2.49 15.44 -10.06
C GLY A 96 -2.24 14.09 -10.75
N PRO A 97 -1.62 14.10 -11.94
CA PRO A 97 -1.20 12.89 -12.62
C PRO A 97 -0.04 12.21 -11.87
N THR A 98 0.04 10.89 -11.97
CA THR A 98 1.10 10.06 -11.39
C THR A 98 1.69 9.15 -12.47
N ASP A 99 2.87 8.57 -12.24
CA ASP A 99 3.47 7.66 -13.20
C ASP A 99 2.63 6.38 -13.35
N LEU A 100 2.05 5.89 -12.25
CA LEU A 100 1.11 4.78 -12.30
C LEU A 100 -0.14 5.12 -13.13
N GLU A 101 -0.73 6.31 -12.95
CA GLU A 101 -1.89 6.75 -13.75
C GLU A 101 -1.53 6.84 -15.24
N ALA A 102 -0.31 7.27 -15.57
CA ALA A 102 0.20 7.31 -16.94
C ALA A 102 0.35 5.90 -17.53
N ILE A 103 0.95 4.95 -16.79
CA ILE A 103 1.06 3.53 -17.21
C ILE A 103 -0.32 2.97 -17.51
N LEU A 104 -1.26 3.12 -16.58
CA LEU A 104 -2.63 2.59 -16.70
C LEU A 104 -3.41 3.21 -17.86
N SER A 105 -3.18 4.50 -18.12
CA SER A 105 -3.86 5.23 -19.21
C SER A 105 -3.31 4.89 -20.59
N THR A 106 -2.01 4.63 -20.71
CA THR A 106 -1.31 4.66 -22.01
C THR A 106 -0.71 3.33 -22.45
N PHE A 107 -0.46 2.39 -21.54
CA PHE A 107 0.12 1.10 -21.91
C PHE A 107 -0.85 0.27 -22.74
N ASP A 108 -0.36 -0.33 -23.82
CA ASP A 108 -1.15 -1.20 -24.69
C ASP A 108 -1.28 -2.60 -24.07
N PHE A 109 -2.21 -2.74 -23.12
CA PHE A 109 -2.52 -4.02 -22.49
C PHE A 109 -3.20 -4.99 -23.47
N ASP A 110 -4.06 -4.49 -24.35
CA ASP A 110 -4.85 -5.31 -25.28
C ASP A 110 -3.96 -5.94 -26.36
N GLY A 111 -2.90 -5.23 -26.78
CA GLY A 111 -1.86 -5.76 -27.66
C GLY A 111 -0.83 -6.69 -27.00
N ASN A 112 -0.86 -6.86 -25.67
CA ASN A 112 0.14 -7.65 -24.92
C ASN A 112 -0.48 -8.86 -24.19
N ALA A 113 -0.91 -9.85 -24.97
CA ALA A 113 -1.58 -11.05 -24.45
C ALA A 113 -0.71 -11.89 -23.50
N ASP A 114 0.61 -11.90 -23.69
CA ASP A 114 1.55 -12.59 -22.78
C ASP A 114 1.55 -11.95 -21.39
N LEU A 115 1.61 -10.61 -21.33
CA LEU A 115 1.52 -9.88 -20.06
C LEU A 115 0.17 -10.13 -19.36
N MET A 116 -0.93 -10.21 -20.11
CA MET A 116 -2.25 -10.48 -19.52
C MET A 116 -2.36 -11.90 -18.95
N ARG A 117 -1.82 -12.91 -19.65
CA ARG A 117 -1.71 -14.27 -19.10
C ARG A 117 -0.84 -14.32 -17.85
N ARG A 118 0.30 -13.63 -17.88
CA ARG A 118 1.21 -13.49 -16.73
C ARG A 118 0.51 -12.84 -15.55
N ALA A 119 -0.22 -11.74 -15.77
CA ALA A 119 -0.97 -11.05 -14.73
C ALA A 119 -2.03 -11.95 -14.08
N GLN A 120 -2.81 -12.68 -14.88
CA GLN A 120 -3.81 -13.63 -14.38
C GLN A 120 -3.17 -14.70 -13.47
N ALA A 121 -2.09 -15.34 -13.92
CA ALA A 121 -1.40 -16.37 -13.14
C ALA A 121 -0.82 -15.82 -11.82
N LEU A 122 -0.26 -14.60 -11.86
CA LEU A 122 0.27 -13.93 -10.67
C LEU A 122 -0.83 -13.56 -9.67
N ILE A 123 -2.01 -13.12 -10.14
CA ILE A 123 -3.17 -12.88 -9.28
C ILE A 123 -3.56 -14.19 -8.58
N GLU A 124 -3.71 -15.28 -9.33
CA GLU A 124 -4.05 -16.60 -8.78
C GLU A 124 -3.03 -17.04 -7.72
N GLN A 125 -1.73 -16.91 -8.01
CA GLN A 125 -0.65 -17.25 -7.09
C GLN A 125 -0.67 -16.40 -5.81
N LEU A 126 -0.87 -15.08 -5.94
CA LEU A 126 -0.96 -14.15 -4.82
C LEU A 126 -2.13 -14.52 -3.90
N LEU A 127 -3.29 -14.80 -4.49
CA LEU A 127 -4.50 -15.17 -3.76
C LEU A 127 -4.39 -16.53 -3.10
N SER A 128 -3.85 -17.55 -3.80
CA SER A 128 -3.68 -18.90 -3.24
C SER A 128 -2.68 -18.93 -2.09
N ALA A 129 -1.64 -18.09 -2.16
CA ALA A 129 -0.68 -17.94 -1.09
C ALA A 129 -1.21 -17.09 0.09
N GLY A 130 -2.42 -16.53 -0.03
CA GLY A 130 -3.04 -15.65 0.97
C GLY A 130 -2.22 -14.39 1.25
N LEU A 131 -1.47 -13.92 0.24
CA LEU A 131 -0.57 -12.78 0.39
C LEU A 131 -1.33 -11.45 0.29
N SER A 132 -0.81 -10.45 1.00
CA SER A 132 -1.25 -9.06 1.11
C SER A 132 0.00 -8.17 1.26
N LYS A 133 -0.16 -6.85 1.41
CA LYS A 133 0.98 -5.93 1.65
C LYS A 133 1.79 -6.31 2.90
N TYR A 134 1.10 -6.72 3.97
CA TYR A 134 1.68 -7.22 5.22
C TYR A 134 1.14 -8.63 5.49
N ASN A 135 2.04 -9.60 5.74
CA ASN A 135 1.69 -11.03 5.77
C ASN A 135 1.85 -11.69 7.15
N SER A 136 1.70 -10.91 8.23
CA SER A 136 1.99 -11.32 9.61
C SER A 136 0.81 -11.94 10.35
N SER A 137 -0.43 -11.67 9.92
CA SER A 137 -1.62 -12.07 10.67
C SER A 137 -2.01 -13.51 10.34
N ALA A 138 -2.44 -14.25 11.38
CA ALA A 138 -2.85 -15.63 11.25
C ALA A 138 -4.11 -15.78 10.37
N ASP A 139 -4.22 -16.94 9.74
CA ASP A 139 -5.47 -17.37 9.11
C ASP A 139 -6.51 -17.60 10.21
N ALA A 140 -7.67 -16.96 10.06
CA ALA A 140 -8.77 -17.09 11.00
C ALA A 140 -9.91 -17.93 10.42
N GLN A 141 -10.58 -18.70 11.28
CA GLN A 141 -11.86 -19.36 10.99
C GLN A 141 -12.96 -18.30 10.96
N ILE A 142 -13.23 -17.75 9.78
CA ILE A 142 -14.07 -16.56 9.66
C ILE A 142 -15.53 -16.84 10.02
N GLU A 143 -15.96 -18.08 9.89
CA GLU A 143 -17.29 -18.56 10.25
C GLU A 143 -17.52 -18.50 11.77
N GLU A 144 -16.47 -18.67 12.58
CA GLU A 144 -16.53 -18.51 14.03
C GLU A 144 -16.64 -17.04 14.44
N ILE A 145 -16.02 -16.15 13.65
CA ILE A 145 -15.97 -14.70 13.94
C ILE A 145 -17.23 -13.99 13.41
N TYR A 146 -17.63 -14.27 12.18
CA TYR A 146 -18.76 -13.60 11.52
C TYR A 146 -20.08 -14.35 11.72
N GLY A 147 -20.03 -15.59 12.21
CA GLY A 147 -21.17 -16.49 12.32
C GLY A 147 -21.57 -17.12 10.97
N PRO A 148 -22.73 -17.80 10.91
CA PRO A 148 -23.26 -18.33 9.65
C PRO A 148 -23.65 -17.20 8.69
N LYS A 149 -23.33 -17.36 7.40
CA LYS A 149 -23.71 -16.39 6.36
C LYS A 149 -25.19 -16.58 5.99
N THR A 150 -26.07 -15.86 6.66
CA THR A 150 -27.53 -15.88 6.41
C THR A 150 -28.03 -14.71 5.57
N ARG A 151 -27.18 -13.72 5.33
CA ARG A 151 -27.50 -12.47 4.62
C ARG A 151 -26.25 -11.87 3.97
N LYS A 152 -26.44 -10.85 3.13
CA LYS A 152 -25.34 -10.09 2.50
C LYS A 152 -24.38 -9.57 3.57
N ARG A 153 -23.08 -9.69 3.35
CA ARG A 153 -22.02 -9.20 4.24
C ARG A 153 -21.28 -8.04 3.61
N ILE A 154 -21.17 -6.95 4.38
CA ILE A 154 -20.43 -5.75 4.00
C ILE A 154 -19.22 -5.63 4.92
N LEU A 155 -18.04 -5.54 4.34
CA LEU A 155 -16.82 -5.25 5.09
C LEU A 155 -16.46 -3.77 4.92
N VAL A 156 -16.30 -3.09 6.04
CA VAL A 156 -15.83 -1.71 6.10
C VAL A 156 -14.37 -1.74 6.56
N ILE A 157 -13.47 -1.19 5.73
CA ILE A 157 -12.04 -1.15 6.01
C ILE A 157 -11.69 0.20 6.65
N GLY A 158 -11.24 0.16 7.90
CA GLY A 158 -10.70 1.32 8.59
C GLY A 158 -9.26 1.63 8.18
N GLN A 159 -8.91 2.91 8.23
CA GLN A 159 -7.57 3.42 8.01
C GLN A 159 -7.19 4.40 9.12
N VAL A 160 -5.89 4.67 9.28
CA VAL A 160 -5.43 5.79 10.09
C VAL A 160 -5.86 7.08 9.39
N GLU A 161 -6.63 7.95 10.04
CA GLU A 161 -7.30 9.07 9.36
C GLU A 161 -6.34 10.19 8.94
N ARG A 162 -5.13 10.21 9.51
CA ARG A 162 -4.01 11.08 9.10
C ARG A 162 -3.14 10.49 7.98
N ASP A 163 -3.49 9.33 7.44
CA ASP A 163 -2.73 8.66 6.38
C ASP A 163 -2.62 9.55 5.14
N ALA A 164 -1.42 9.62 4.55
CA ALA A 164 -1.15 10.42 3.37
C ALA A 164 -2.07 10.05 2.19
N SER A 165 -2.41 8.76 2.02
CA SER A 165 -3.37 8.33 1.00
C SER A 165 -4.77 8.89 1.21
N ILE A 166 -5.19 9.21 2.44
CA ILE A 166 -6.45 9.92 2.68
C ILE A 166 -6.26 11.41 2.40
N ALA A 167 -5.20 12.01 2.95
CA ALA A 167 -4.94 13.44 2.81
C ALA A 167 -4.80 13.90 1.35
N TYR A 168 -4.22 13.05 0.49
CA TYR A 168 -3.98 13.35 -0.93
C TYR A 168 -4.93 12.59 -1.87
N GLY A 169 -5.64 11.57 -1.39
CA GLY A 169 -6.58 10.77 -2.18
C GLY A 169 -8.05 11.15 -1.98
N SER A 170 -8.40 11.86 -0.91
CA SER A 170 -9.77 12.25 -0.58
C SER A 170 -9.93 13.77 -0.55
N ARG A 171 -10.84 14.30 -1.37
CA ARG A 171 -11.19 15.74 -1.41
C ARG A 171 -12.01 16.13 -0.19
N GLU A 172 -12.90 15.24 0.23
CA GLU A 172 -13.69 15.40 1.44
C GLU A 172 -13.04 14.66 2.61
N LYS A 173 -13.22 15.19 3.82
CA LYS A 173 -12.80 14.51 5.04
C LYS A 173 -13.87 13.49 5.43
N HIS A 174 -13.49 12.23 5.47
CA HIS A 174 -14.34 11.14 5.96
C HIS A 174 -13.68 10.50 7.18
N SER A 175 -14.44 10.32 8.26
CA SER A 175 -13.99 9.46 9.36
C SER A 175 -14.29 8.00 9.04
N ASN A 176 -13.62 7.08 9.74
CA ASN A 176 -13.96 5.66 9.61
C ASN A 176 -15.43 5.38 10.00
N ASN A 177 -15.97 6.11 10.96
CA ASN A 177 -17.35 5.94 11.40
C ASN A 177 -18.37 6.43 10.36
N ASP A 178 -18.04 7.45 9.58
CA ASP A 178 -18.89 7.91 8.47
C ASP A 178 -18.99 6.84 7.38
N LEU A 179 -17.87 6.19 7.08
CA LEU A 179 -17.82 5.06 6.16
C LEU A 179 -18.71 3.90 6.66
N VAL A 180 -18.67 3.57 7.95
CA VAL A 180 -19.54 2.53 8.54
C VAL A 180 -21.01 2.91 8.44
N ARG A 181 -21.37 4.16 8.80
CA ARG A 181 -22.76 4.63 8.74
C ARG A 181 -23.30 4.64 7.31
N LEU A 182 -22.47 5.01 6.34
CA LEU A 182 -22.84 4.97 4.92
C LEU A 182 -23.10 3.54 4.46
N ALA A 183 -22.16 2.63 4.73
CA ALA A 183 -22.30 1.21 4.39
C ALA A 183 -23.57 0.60 4.98
N TYR A 184 -23.89 0.92 6.24
CA TYR A 184 -25.11 0.48 6.90
C TYR A 184 -26.38 1.03 6.23
N ARG A 185 -26.42 2.34 5.95
CA ARG A 185 -27.57 3.00 5.32
C ARG A 185 -27.88 2.47 3.92
N GLU A 186 -26.85 2.18 3.13
CA GLU A 186 -27.00 1.74 1.74
C GLU A 186 -27.30 0.25 1.60
N ASN A 187 -27.07 -0.53 2.66
CA ASN A 187 -27.26 -1.99 2.63
C ASN A 187 -28.24 -2.42 3.74
N PRO A 188 -29.52 -2.00 3.65
CA PRO A 188 -30.53 -2.38 4.64
C PRO A 188 -30.65 -3.90 4.74
N GLY A 189 -30.63 -4.42 5.96
CA GLY A 189 -30.71 -5.85 6.25
C GLY A 189 -29.39 -6.62 6.12
N ALA A 190 -28.32 -6.02 5.59
CA ALA A 190 -27.01 -6.67 5.52
C ALA A 190 -26.34 -6.77 6.90
N GLN A 191 -25.39 -7.69 7.03
CA GLN A 191 -24.46 -7.73 8.16
C GLN A 191 -23.29 -6.78 7.85
N ILE A 192 -23.15 -5.73 8.65
CA ILE A 192 -22.02 -4.79 8.55
C ILE A 192 -20.92 -5.26 9.48
N ILE A 193 -19.72 -5.45 8.94
CA ILE A 193 -18.51 -5.84 9.65
C ILE A 193 -17.51 -4.71 9.48
N TYR A 194 -17.01 -4.15 10.57
CA TYR A 194 -16.00 -3.11 10.56
C TYR A 194 -14.68 -3.69 11.03
N LYS A 195 -13.65 -3.63 10.18
CA LYS A 195 -12.25 -3.94 10.53
C LYS A 195 -11.49 -2.63 10.71
N PRO A 196 -11.29 -2.13 11.94
CA PRO A 196 -10.51 -0.94 12.17
C PRO A 196 -9.03 -1.20 11.87
N HIS A 197 -8.26 -0.15 11.65
CA HIS A 197 -6.80 -0.27 11.53
C HIS A 197 -6.19 -0.70 12.88
N PRO A 198 -5.15 -1.56 12.92
CA PRO A 198 -4.54 -2.00 14.18
C PRO A 198 -4.12 -0.85 15.11
N GLU A 199 -3.54 0.23 14.57
CA GLU A 199 -3.20 1.43 15.37
C GLU A 199 -4.41 2.13 16.00
N VAL A 200 -5.57 2.10 15.33
CA VAL A 200 -6.81 2.67 15.87
C VAL A 200 -7.35 1.79 17.00
N LEU A 201 -7.27 0.46 16.86
CA LEU A 201 -7.64 -0.49 17.93
C LEU A 201 -6.75 -0.34 19.17
N GLN A 202 -5.45 -0.11 18.97
CA GLN A 202 -4.47 0.04 20.05
C GLN A 202 -4.51 1.43 20.72
N GLY A 203 -5.32 2.37 20.21
CA GLY A 203 -5.41 3.74 20.73
C GLY A 203 -4.14 4.57 20.53
N THR A 204 -3.22 4.13 19.65
CA THR A 204 -1.97 4.83 19.33
C THR A 204 -2.15 5.88 18.24
N ALA A 205 -3.26 5.83 17.50
CA ALA A 205 -3.66 6.86 16.56
C ALA A 205 -4.51 7.94 17.23
N GLU A 206 -4.21 9.20 16.94
CA GLU A 206 -5.02 10.37 17.31
C GLU A 206 -6.46 10.19 16.76
N ALA A 207 -7.45 10.17 17.65
CA ALA A 207 -8.79 9.66 17.33
C ALA A 207 -9.69 10.75 16.71
N MET A 208 -9.96 10.69 15.40
CA MET A 208 -11.13 11.37 14.81
C MET A 208 -12.38 10.48 14.78
N SER A 209 -12.21 9.16 14.90
CA SER A 209 -13.30 8.20 15.09
C SER A 209 -13.11 7.32 16.31
N ASP A 210 -14.24 6.92 16.90
CA ASP A 210 -14.33 5.91 17.96
C ASP A 210 -15.13 4.70 17.45
N PRO A 211 -14.50 3.53 17.27
CA PRO A 211 -15.20 2.30 16.88
C PRO A 211 -16.39 1.93 17.77
N ASN A 212 -16.38 2.32 19.05
CA ASN A 212 -17.49 2.03 19.97
C ASN A 212 -18.78 2.74 19.57
N SER A 213 -18.68 3.93 18.98
CA SER A 213 -19.84 4.73 18.57
C SER A 213 -20.66 4.12 17.41
N VAL A 214 -20.13 3.09 16.73
CA VAL A 214 -20.81 2.40 15.61
C VAL A 214 -21.16 0.94 15.91
N ARG A 215 -20.84 0.42 17.11
CA ARG A 215 -21.17 -0.97 17.51
C ARG A 215 -22.66 -1.28 17.49
N GLY A 216 -23.52 -0.27 17.62
CA GLY A 216 -24.98 -0.45 17.51
C GLY A 216 -25.46 -0.83 16.10
N ILE A 217 -24.64 -0.64 15.07
CA ILE A 217 -25.00 -0.87 13.66
C ILE A 217 -24.05 -1.82 12.91
N CYS A 218 -22.94 -2.25 13.54
CA CYS A 218 -21.99 -3.18 12.94
C CYS A 218 -21.30 -4.08 13.98
N THR A 219 -20.72 -5.19 13.49
CA THR A 219 -19.76 -5.99 14.25
C THR A 219 -18.36 -5.37 14.08
N VAL A 220 -17.79 -4.84 15.16
CA VAL A 220 -16.40 -4.33 15.16
C VAL A 220 -15.45 -5.48 15.44
N LEU A 221 -14.47 -5.69 14.56
CA LEU A 221 -13.43 -6.70 14.75
C LEU A 221 -12.35 -6.18 15.69
N GLU A 222 -12.15 -6.89 16.80
CA GLU A 222 -11.17 -6.55 17.82
C GLU A 222 -9.88 -7.35 17.65
N GLN A 223 -9.98 -8.57 17.10
CA GLN A 223 -8.82 -9.37 16.74
C GLN A 223 -8.17 -8.92 15.43
N ASP A 224 -6.83 -8.98 15.38
CA ASP A 224 -6.09 -8.79 14.13
C ASP A 224 -6.13 -10.07 13.27
N ILE A 225 -7.14 -10.14 12.40
CA ILE A 225 -7.25 -11.18 11.37
C ILE A 225 -6.62 -10.74 10.06
N SER A 226 -6.08 -11.68 9.28
CA SER A 226 -5.56 -11.39 7.95
C SER A 226 -6.63 -10.80 7.03
N LEU A 227 -6.23 -9.90 6.13
CA LEU A 227 -7.13 -9.35 5.12
C LEU A 227 -7.68 -10.45 4.20
N ALA A 228 -6.84 -11.41 3.82
CA ALA A 228 -7.25 -12.56 3.03
C ALA A 228 -8.39 -13.36 3.69
N SER A 229 -8.30 -13.66 4.99
CA SER A 229 -9.38 -14.29 5.75
C SER A 229 -10.61 -13.40 5.85
N SER A 230 -10.41 -12.09 6.05
CA SER A 230 -11.50 -11.11 6.18
C SER A 230 -12.42 -11.07 4.97
N PHE A 231 -11.92 -11.40 3.77
CA PHE A 231 -12.67 -11.34 2.52
C PHE A 231 -13.52 -12.59 2.21
N ARG A 232 -13.25 -13.77 2.78
CA ARG A 232 -13.78 -15.07 2.32
C ARG A 232 -15.30 -15.15 2.19
N THR A 233 -16.04 -14.44 3.03
CA THR A 233 -17.52 -14.49 3.04
C THR A 233 -18.18 -13.15 2.73
N ILE A 234 -17.40 -12.15 2.35
CA ILE A 234 -17.85 -10.78 2.08
C ILE A 234 -18.43 -10.68 0.67
N ASP A 235 -19.47 -9.86 0.51
CA ASP A 235 -20.09 -9.59 -0.79
C ASP A 235 -19.71 -8.21 -1.35
N HIS A 236 -19.36 -7.27 -0.47
CA HIS A 236 -19.08 -5.89 -0.82
C HIS A 236 -18.15 -5.25 0.21
N VAL A 237 -17.12 -4.55 -0.25
CA VAL A 237 -16.17 -3.80 0.57
C VAL A 237 -16.39 -2.29 0.43
N TYR A 238 -16.38 -1.58 1.54
CA TYR A 238 -16.36 -0.12 1.61
C TYR A 238 -15.00 0.33 2.15
N THR A 239 -14.39 1.31 1.50
CA THR A 239 -13.11 1.90 1.91
C THR A 239 -13.01 3.37 1.50
N ILE A 240 -12.11 4.12 2.14
CA ILE A 240 -11.76 5.48 1.72
C ILE A 240 -10.74 5.38 0.57
N THR A 241 -9.51 4.98 0.89
CA THR A 241 -8.40 4.86 -0.08
C THR A 241 -7.50 3.64 0.14
N SER A 242 -7.90 2.71 1.02
CA SER A 242 -7.04 1.60 1.46
C SER A 242 -6.65 0.69 0.30
N LEU A 243 -5.40 0.22 0.29
CA LEU A 243 -4.96 -0.83 -0.64
C LEU A 243 -5.82 -2.10 -0.52
N ALA A 244 -6.40 -2.37 0.65
CA ALA A 244 -7.31 -3.49 0.86
C ALA A 244 -8.52 -3.48 -0.10
N GLY A 245 -8.94 -2.29 -0.58
CA GLY A 245 -9.97 -2.21 -1.62
C GLY A 245 -9.50 -2.79 -2.96
N PHE A 246 -8.23 -2.60 -3.33
CA PHE A 246 -7.67 -3.26 -4.51
C PHE A 246 -7.55 -4.77 -4.31
N GLU A 247 -7.11 -5.22 -3.13
CA GLU A 247 -7.05 -6.65 -2.81
C GLU A 247 -8.44 -7.33 -2.85
N ALA A 248 -9.50 -6.58 -2.55
CA ALA A 248 -10.88 -7.05 -2.71
C ALA A 248 -11.28 -7.18 -4.18
N LEU A 249 -10.87 -6.24 -5.05
CA LEU A 249 -11.09 -6.34 -6.51
C LEU A 249 -10.40 -7.57 -7.10
N LEU A 250 -9.17 -7.88 -6.66
CA LEU A 250 -8.46 -9.10 -7.09
C LEU A 250 -9.26 -10.37 -6.78
N ARG A 251 -10.09 -10.35 -5.74
CA ARG A 251 -10.97 -11.46 -5.32
C ARG A 251 -12.36 -11.42 -5.97
N GLY A 252 -12.58 -10.52 -6.93
CA GLY A 252 -13.86 -10.34 -7.60
C GLY A 252 -14.96 -9.74 -6.72
N LEU A 253 -14.60 -9.11 -5.59
CA LEU A 253 -15.58 -8.47 -4.70
C LEU A 253 -16.01 -7.12 -5.25
N LYS A 254 -17.26 -6.73 -4.95
CA LYS A 254 -17.72 -5.36 -5.18
C LYS A 254 -17.00 -4.42 -4.23
N VAL A 255 -16.57 -3.26 -4.73
CA VAL A 255 -15.84 -2.27 -3.92
C VAL A 255 -16.42 -0.88 -4.15
N THR A 256 -16.77 -0.21 -3.06
CA THR A 256 -17.12 1.21 -3.04
C THR A 256 -15.96 2.00 -2.44
N THR A 257 -15.53 3.05 -3.14
CA THR A 257 -14.46 3.96 -2.69
C THR A 257 -15.00 5.35 -2.41
N LEU A 258 -14.70 5.90 -1.24
CA LEU A 258 -15.10 7.28 -0.88
C LEU A 258 -14.07 8.30 -1.34
N GLY A 259 -12.78 7.96 -1.25
CA GLY A 259 -11.72 8.73 -1.89
C GLY A 259 -11.47 8.25 -3.32
N CYS A 260 -10.34 8.69 -3.88
CA CYS A 260 -9.90 8.36 -5.23
C CYS A 260 -8.54 7.63 -5.20
N PRO A 261 -8.46 6.41 -4.61
CA PRO A 261 -7.22 5.63 -4.60
C PRO A 261 -6.80 5.26 -6.04
N PHE A 262 -5.56 4.84 -6.25
CA PHE A 262 -5.02 4.58 -7.60
C PHE A 262 -5.86 3.60 -8.46
N TYR A 263 -6.60 2.70 -7.81
CA TYR A 263 -7.43 1.66 -8.45
C TYR A 263 -8.88 2.09 -8.73
N SER A 264 -9.30 3.28 -8.28
CA SER A 264 -10.63 3.85 -8.59
C SER A 264 -10.65 4.59 -9.93
N GLY A 265 -11.82 4.85 -10.51
CA GLY A 265 -11.97 5.62 -11.75
C GLY A 265 -11.71 4.83 -13.04
N TRP A 266 -11.43 3.52 -12.94
CA TRP A 266 -11.19 2.65 -14.10
C TRP A 266 -12.39 1.76 -14.47
N GLY A 267 -13.56 2.01 -13.87
CA GLY A 267 -14.77 1.22 -14.09
C GLY A 267 -14.87 -0.10 -13.31
N LEU A 268 -13.97 -0.31 -12.34
CA LEU A 268 -13.92 -1.50 -11.49
C LEU A 268 -14.57 -1.31 -10.11
N THR A 269 -14.85 -0.06 -9.74
CA THR A 269 -15.32 0.37 -8.42
C THR A 269 -16.58 1.23 -8.52
N ASP A 270 -17.36 1.27 -7.44
CA ASP A 270 -18.37 2.31 -7.21
C ASP A 270 -17.68 3.53 -6.59
N ASP A 271 -17.39 4.52 -7.42
CA ASP A 271 -16.59 5.69 -7.07
C ASP A 271 -17.46 6.84 -6.56
N ARG A 272 -17.28 7.22 -5.29
CA ARG A 272 -17.96 8.40 -4.72
C ARG A 272 -17.19 9.70 -4.95
N GLN A 273 -15.90 9.58 -5.24
CA GLN A 273 -15.08 10.68 -5.72
C GLN A 273 -14.64 10.43 -7.17
N PRO A 274 -15.34 11.01 -8.17
CA PRO A 274 -14.97 10.85 -9.57
C PRO A 274 -13.66 11.61 -9.90
N THR A 275 -13.00 11.16 -10.97
CA THR A 275 -11.82 11.82 -11.55
C THR A 275 -11.94 11.92 -13.07
N ASP A 276 -11.79 13.13 -13.60
CA ASP A 276 -11.91 13.36 -15.05
C ASP A 276 -10.70 12.88 -15.85
N ARG A 277 -9.58 12.56 -15.17
CA ARG A 277 -8.33 12.14 -15.82
C ARG A 277 -8.36 10.66 -16.23
N ARG A 278 -9.01 9.81 -15.44
CA ARG A 278 -9.09 8.36 -15.69
C ARG A 278 -10.29 8.06 -16.57
N LYS A 279 -10.08 8.10 -17.89
CA LYS A 279 -11.15 7.95 -18.90
C LYS A 279 -11.24 6.54 -19.49
N ARG A 280 -10.23 5.70 -19.23
CA ARG A 280 -10.17 4.33 -19.74
C ARG A 280 -10.89 3.39 -18.78
N LYS A 281 -11.56 2.37 -19.34
CA LYS A 281 -12.02 1.22 -18.56
C LYS A 281 -10.95 0.14 -18.60
N LEU A 282 -10.61 -0.42 -17.45
CA LEU A 282 -9.63 -1.49 -17.33
C LEU A 282 -10.29 -2.76 -16.80
N THR A 283 -9.72 -3.91 -17.15
CA THR A 283 -9.96 -5.15 -16.41
C THR A 283 -9.10 -5.20 -15.15
N VAL A 284 -9.42 -6.12 -14.24
CA VAL A 284 -8.64 -6.30 -13.00
C VAL A 284 -7.20 -6.72 -13.32
N GLU A 285 -7.02 -7.56 -14.34
CA GLU A 285 -5.72 -8.05 -14.81
C GLU A 285 -4.87 -6.92 -15.41
N GLN A 286 -5.49 -6.00 -16.17
CA GLN A 286 -4.81 -4.83 -16.72
C GLN A 286 -4.33 -3.89 -15.61
N LEU A 287 -5.21 -3.63 -14.63
CA LEU A 287 -4.88 -2.81 -13.48
C LEU A 287 -3.77 -3.44 -12.62
N PHE A 288 -3.83 -4.76 -12.41
CA PHE A 288 -2.77 -5.52 -11.73
C PHE A 288 -1.45 -5.49 -12.51
N ALA A 289 -1.48 -5.70 -13.83
CA ALA A 289 -0.27 -5.65 -14.64
C ALA A 289 0.41 -4.27 -14.53
N GLY A 290 -0.36 -3.19 -14.62
CA GLY A 290 0.15 -1.84 -14.43
C GLY A 290 0.73 -1.63 -13.02
N ALA A 291 -0.04 -1.95 -11.99
CA ALA A 291 0.31 -1.63 -10.61
C ALA A 291 1.35 -2.55 -9.97
N TYR A 292 1.39 -3.83 -10.32
CA TYR A 292 2.24 -4.83 -9.68
C TYR A 292 3.38 -5.30 -10.59
N VAL A 293 3.20 -5.32 -11.91
CA VAL A 293 4.24 -5.87 -12.81
C VAL A 293 5.11 -4.77 -13.42
N LEU A 294 4.50 -3.68 -13.91
CA LEU A 294 5.21 -2.64 -14.67
C LEU A 294 5.74 -1.50 -13.80
N TYR A 295 5.05 -1.20 -12.70
CA TYR A 295 5.28 0.02 -11.92
C TYR A 295 6.36 -0.12 -10.84
N PRO A 296 6.27 -1.08 -9.89
CA PRO A 296 7.28 -1.23 -8.85
C PRO A 296 8.52 -1.98 -9.36
N LYS A 297 9.63 -1.79 -8.66
CA LYS A 297 10.82 -2.64 -8.78
C LYS A 297 10.87 -3.59 -7.59
N TYR A 298 11.36 -4.82 -7.83
CA TYR A 298 11.50 -5.85 -6.81
C TYR A 298 12.96 -6.16 -6.53
N PHE A 299 13.27 -6.47 -5.27
CA PHE A 299 14.63 -6.70 -4.80
C PHE A 299 14.65 -7.81 -3.74
N ASP A 300 15.55 -8.78 -3.89
CA ASP A 300 15.81 -9.78 -2.86
C ASP A 300 16.81 -9.21 -1.83
N PRO A 301 16.38 -8.93 -0.58
CA PRO A 301 17.26 -8.34 0.42
C PRO A 301 18.36 -9.29 0.92
N VAL A 302 18.23 -10.60 0.68
CA VAL A 302 19.22 -11.61 1.07
C VAL A 302 20.25 -11.79 -0.05
N ALA A 303 19.79 -12.00 -1.27
CA ALA A 303 20.66 -12.18 -2.44
C ALA A 303 21.28 -10.87 -2.93
N LYS A 304 20.71 -9.72 -2.51
CA LYS A 304 21.13 -8.36 -2.88
C LYS A 304 21.06 -8.10 -4.39
N GLU A 305 20.01 -8.59 -5.03
CA GLU A 305 19.80 -8.43 -6.47
C GLU A 305 18.36 -8.03 -6.80
N TYR A 306 18.20 -7.39 -7.96
CA TYR A 306 16.88 -7.14 -8.53
C TYR A 306 16.25 -8.45 -8.99
N ILE A 307 14.99 -8.64 -8.63
CA ILE A 307 14.21 -9.83 -8.98
C ILE A 307 12.93 -9.40 -9.70
N ASP A 308 12.19 -10.37 -10.24
CA ASP A 308 10.84 -10.16 -10.74
C ASP A 308 9.78 -10.40 -9.64
N ILE A 309 8.53 -10.10 -9.98
CA ILE A 309 7.39 -10.28 -9.07
C ILE A 309 7.15 -11.76 -8.75
N GLU A 310 7.36 -12.68 -9.70
CA GLU A 310 7.21 -14.12 -9.51
C GLU A 310 8.09 -14.59 -8.35
N ARG A 311 9.38 -14.23 -8.41
CA ARG A 311 10.34 -14.57 -7.38
C ARG A 311 10.00 -13.89 -6.05
N ALA A 312 9.55 -12.65 -6.10
CA ALA A 312 9.12 -11.92 -4.90
C ALA A 312 7.94 -12.63 -4.20
N ILE A 313 6.91 -13.03 -4.95
CA ILE A 313 5.75 -13.78 -4.42
C ILE A 313 6.20 -15.13 -3.86
N GLU A 314 7.08 -15.85 -4.56
CA GLU A 314 7.63 -17.13 -4.10
C GLU A 314 8.36 -16.98 -2.75
N LEU A 315 9.24 -16.00 -2.63
CA LEU A 315 10.02 -15.74 -1.41
C LEU A 315 9.11 -15.37 -0.23
N LEU A 316 8.13 -14.49 -0.43
CA LEU A 316 7.17 -14.17 0.63
C LEU A 316 6.31 -15.34 1.03
N GLY A 317 5.88 -16.17 0.07
CA GLY A 317 5.14 -17.40 0.36
C GLY A 317 5.92 -18.30 1.31
N LYS A 318 7.22 -18.51 1.03
CA LYS A 318 8.12 -19.30 1.89
C LYS A 318 8.31 -18.66 3.26
N MET A 319 8.57 -17.34 3.31
CA MET A 319 8.76 -16.62 4.57
C MET A 319 7.50 -16.66 5.44
N ARG A 320 6.31 -16.52 4.84
CA ARG A 320 5.03 -16.59 5.55
C ARG A 320 4.78 -18.00 6.10
N ALA A 321 5.03 -19.04 5.30
CA ALA A 321 4.87 -20.43 5.74
C ALA A 321 5.80 -20.77 6.92
N ALA A 322 7.03 -20.24 6.90
CA ALA A 322 7.96 -20.40 8.02
C ALA A 322 7.49 -19.63 9.27
N TYR A 323 6.93 -18.44 9.11
CA TYR A 323 6.45 -17.61 10.23
C TYR A 323 5.18 -18.16 10.91
N VAL A 324 4.29 -18.81 10.15
CA VAL A 324 2.98 -19.30 10.65
C VAL A 324 3.06 -20.75 11.20
N SER A 325 4.21 -21.42 11.08
CA SER A 325 4.39 -22.81 11.54
C SER A 325 4.37 -22.92 13.08
N PRO A 326 3.53 -23.80 13.70
CA PRO A 326 3.36 -23.90 15.16
C PRO A 326 4.58 -24.37 15.96
N ASN A 327 5.66 -24.79 15.30
CA ASN A 327 6.84 -25.43 15.90
C ASN A 327 8.15 -24.66 15.69
N SER A 328 8.11 -23.40 15.24
CA SER A 328 9.32 -22.59 15.30
C SER A 328 9.51 -22.10 16.74
N GLU A 329 10.21 -22.90 17.55
CA GLU A 329 11.14 -22.29 18.51
C GLU A 329 11.90 -21.22 17.72
N ILE A 330 11.76 -19.96 18.14
CA ILE A 330 12.60 -18.88 17.64
C ILE A 330 14.00 -19.20 18.18
N SER A 331 14.69 -20.13 17.53
CA SER A 331 16.12 -20.28 17.68
C SER A 331 16.70 -18.99 17.10
N ALA A 332 17.24 -18.19 18.01
CA ALA A 332 17.91 -16.93 17.76
C ALA A 332 18.52 -16.86 16.35
N PHE A 333 17.86 -16.12 15.46
CA PHE A 333 18.59 -15.35 14.46
C PHE A 333 19.33 -14.29 15.27
N ASN A 334 20.55 -14.63 15.68
CA ASN A 334 21.43 -13.75 16.43
C ASN A 334 21.90 -12.65 15.47
N PRO A 335 21.41 -11.40 15.55
CA PRO A 335 21.91 -10.31 14.73
C PRO A 335 23.14 -9.72 15.43
N SER A 336 24.10 -10.56 15.84
CA SER A 336 25.40 -10.11 16.29
C SER A 336 26.27 -9.81 15.07
N HIS A 337 25.81 -8.86 14.25
CA HIS A 337 26.56 -7.96 13.36
C HIS A 337 25.63 -6.87 12.78
N ALA A 338 24.55 -6.53 13.49
CA ALA A 338 23.85 -5.27 13.26
C ALA A 338 24.68 -4.15 13.88
N ILE A 339 25.08 -3.22 13.01
CA ILE A 339 25.76 -1.97 13.30
C ILE A 339 25.06 -1.29 14.48
N THR A 340 25.90 -0.85 15.43
CA THR A 340 25.53 -0.10 16.63
C THR A 340 24.53 1.01 16.29
N PRO A 341 23.47 1.21 17.08
CA PRO A 341 22.62 2.37 16.94
C PRO A 341 23.48 3.62 17.18
N ALA A 342 23.55 4.51 16.18
CA ALA A 342 23.91 5.89 16.46
C ALA A 342 22.76 6.45 17.28
N THR A 343 23.01 6.51 18.59
CA THR A 343 22.26 7.26 19.58
C THR A 343 22.06 8.70 19.11
N GLU A 344 20.87 9.22 19.42
CA GLU A 344 20.56 10.63 19.67
C GLU A 344 21.73 11.61 19.50
N GLU A 345 21.73 12.33 18.37
CA GLU A 345 21.94 13.78 18.25
C GLU A 345 21.61 14.25 16.83
#